data_AF-A0A2V9JR85-F1
#
_entry.id   AF-A0A2V9JR85-F1
#
_cell.length_a   1.000
_cell.length_b   1.000
_cell.length_c   1.000
_cell.angle_alpha   90.00
_cell.angle_beta   90.00
_cell.angle_gamma   90.00
#
_symmetry.space_group_name_H-M   'P 1'
#
loop_
_entity.id
_entity.type
_entity.pdbx_description
1 polymer ?
#
loop_
_entity_poly.entity_id
_entity_poly.type
_entity_poly.pdbx_seq_one_letter_code
_entity_poly.pdbx_strand_id
1 'polypeptide(L)'
;MPRWSSNRPNTVGWPTARGPRGVARRVFGAASALVALSRAIAAYLHRYPAAEGRVHVIPDGVNPDRFPPDLEPSCPGPPGTSTLGFVGSLKPWHGLPILVQAFDMLHRRHPNSRLLI
;
A
#
# COMPACT_ATOMS: atom_id res chain seq x y z
N MET A 1 17.69 11.38 -4.24
CA MET A 1 16.32 11.18 -3.69
C MET A 1 15.44 10.64 -4.81
N PRO A 2 14.79 9.46 -4.68
CA PRO A 2 13.98 8.92 -5.77
C PRO A 2 12.73 9.78 -5.95
N ARG A 3 12.55 10.27 -7.17
CA ARG A 3 11.43 11.12 -7.59
C ARG A 3 10.21 10.22 -7.80
N TRP A 4 9.15 10.45 -7.02
CA TRP A 4 7.88 9.75 -7.19
C TRP A 4 7.34 10.05 -8.60
N SER A 5 7.41 9.08 -9.50
CA SER A 5 6.75 9.15 -10.80
C SER A 5 5.25 9.09 -10.55
N SER A 6 4.57 10.23 -10.72
CA SER A 6 3.11 10.29 -10.69
C SER A 6 2.57 9.57 -11.93
N ASN A 7 2.39 8.26 -11.83
CA ASN A 7 1.61 7.52 -12.82
C ASN A 7 0.16 7.98 -12.65
N ARG A 8 -0.27 8.93 -13.50
CA ARG A 8 -1.65 9.44 -13.48
C ARG A 8 -2.57 8.29 -13.93
N PRO A 9 -3.56 7.85 -13.13
CA PRO A 9 -4.59 6.98 -13.68
C PRO A 9 -5.35 7.76 -14.77
N ASN A 10 -5.70 7.07 -15.86
CA ASN A 10 -6.47 7.57 -16.99
C ASN A 10 -7.53 8.58 -16.53
N THR A 11 -7.44 9.81 -17.04
CA THR A 11 -8.43 10.85 -16.81
C THR A 11 -9.75 10.43 -17.43
N VAL A 12 -10.66 9.86 -16.63
CA VAL A 12 -12.09 10.07 -16.84
C VAL A 12 -12.29 11.57 -16.79
N GLY A 13 -12.65 12.18 -17.93
CA GLY A 13 -12.96 13.60 -17.99
C GLY A 13 -14.16 13.88 -17.10
N TRP A 14 -13.95 14.62 -16.01
CA TRP A 14 -15.03 15.08 -15.12
C TRP A 14 -15.48 16.46 -15.61
N PRO A 15 -16.63 16.59 -16.31
CA PRO A 15 -17.06 17.87 -16.84
C PRO A 15 -17.85 18.60 -15.77
N THR A 16 -17.17 19.27 -14.83
CA THR A 16 -17.69 20.41 -14.04
C THR A 16 -16.52 21.15 -13.40
N ALA A 17 -16.75 22.37 -12.91
CA ALA A 17 -15.84 23.16 -12.05
C ALA A 17 -15.40 22.46 -10.74
N ARG A 18 -15.67 21.16 -10.57
CA ARG A 18 -15.36 20.34 -9.41
C ARG A 18 -14.40 19.22 -9.81
N GLY A 19 -13.17 19.58 -10.16
CA GLY A 19 -12.09 18.60 -10.26
C GLY A 19 -11.85 17.91 -8.90
N PRO A 20 -10.99 16.87 -8.85
CA PRO A 20 -10.76 16.05 -7.65
C PRO A 20 -10.45 16.87 -6.37
N ARG A 21 -9.78 18.02 -6.53
CA ARG A 21 -9.47 18.93 -5.41
C ARG A 21 -10.70 19.67 -4.87
N GLY A 22 -11.64 20.04 -5.74
CA GLY A 22 -12.89 20.69 -5.34
C GLY A 22 -13.80 19.74 -4.56
N VAL A 23 -13.88 18.49 -5.02
CA VAL A 23 -14.59 17.42 -4.30
C VAL A 23 -13.94 17.15 -2.94
N ALA A 24 -12.63 16.96 -2.90
CA ALA A 24 -11.89 16.74 -1.65
C ALA A 24 -12.12 17.87 -0.63
N ARG A 25 -12.01 19.14 -1.05
CA ARG A 25 -12.28 20.30 -0.17
C ARG A 25 -13.69 20.27 0.42
N ARG A 26 -14.70 19.96 -0.40
CA ARG A 26 -16.09 19.87 0.06
C ARG A 26 -16.28 18.73 1.06
N VAL A 27 -15.81 17.52 0.71
CA VAL A 27 -15.98 16.33 1.55
C VAL A 27 -15.26 16.49 2.89
N PHE A 28 -14.00 16.93 2.86
CA PHE A 28 -13.22 17.12 4.09
C PHE A 28 -13.78 18.24 4.97
N GLY A 29 -14.32 19.31 4.37
CA GLY A 29 -14.96 20.37 5.14
C GLY A 29 -16.26 19.93 5.83
N ALA A 30 -17.04 19.07 5.17
CA ALA A 30 -18.32 18.60 5.67
C ALA A 30 -18.22 17.44 6.68
N ALA A 31 -17.13 16.66 6.68
CA ALA A 31 -16.98 15.48 7.52
C ALA A 31 -16.75 15.84 9.00
N SER A 32 -17.54 15.29 9.93
CA SER A 32 -17.35 15.52 11.38
C SER A 32 -16.03 14.97 11.91
N ALA A 33 -15.51 13.92 11.27
CA ALA A 33 -14.21 13.32 11.55
C ALA A 33 -13.60 12.77 10.26
N LEU A 34 -12.27 12.75 10.21
CA LEU A 34 -11.47 12.20 9.11
C LEU A 34 -10.53 11.14 9.68
N VAL A 35 -10.67 9.90 9.20
CA VAL A 35 -9.82 8.79 9.62
C VAL A 35 -8.72 8.57 8.59
N ALA A 36 -7.47 8.66 9.04
CA ALA A 36 -6.28 8.42 8.25
C ALA A 36 -5.62 7.10 8.68
N LEU A 37 -5.26 6.26 7.71
CA LEU A 37 -4.70 4.94 8.00
C LEU A 37 -3.22 5.00 8.39
N SER A 38 -2.60 6.17 8.23
CA SER A 38 -1.21 6.43 8.57
C SER A 38 -0.93 7.91 8.80
N ARG A 39 0.21 8.19 9.43
CA ARG A 39 0.71 9.57 9.61
C ARG A 39 0.95 10.30 8.28
N ALA A 40 1.35 9.57 7.23
CA ALA A 40 1.57 10.17 5.91
C ALA A 40 0.26 10.68 5.28
N ILE A 41 -0.84 9.92 5.44
CA ILE A 41 -2.17 10.35 4.99
C ILE A 41 -2.70 11.49 5.87
N ALA A 42 -2.49 11.44 7.18
CA ALA A 42 -2.85 12.55 8.07
C ALA A 42 -2.13 13.85 7.67
N ALA A 43 -0.83 13.80 7.39
CA ALA A 43 -0.07 14.94 6.91
C ALA A 43 -0.58 15.49 5.57
N TYR A 44 -1.15 14.65 4.70
CA TYR A 44 -1.83 15.11 3.49
C TYR A 44 -3.15 15.83 3.83
N LEU A 45 -3.97 15.29 4.72
CA LEU A 45 -5.24 15.88 5.14
C LEU A 45 -5.05 17.23 5.85
N HIS A 46 -3.99 17.39 6.64
CA HIS A 46 -3.65 18.66 7.30
C HIS A 46 -3.32 19.81 6.33
N ARG A 47 -3.13 19.54 5.04
CA ARG A 47 -3.01 20.59 4.00
C ARG A 47 -4.34 21.28 3.70
N TYR A 48 -5.44 20.77 4.25
CA TYR A 48 -6.77 21.33 4.12
C TYR A 48 -7.14 21.99 5.44
N PRO A 49 -7.26 23.33 5.52
CA PRO A 49 -7.59 24.03 6.77
C PRO A 49 -8.87 23.52 7.42
N ALA A 50 -9.85 23.13 6.60
CA ALA A 50 -11.09 22.56 7.10
C ALA A 50 -10.87 21.24 7.86
N ALA A 51 -9.82 20.47 7.61
CA ALA A 51 -9.56 19.21 8.32
C ALA A 51 -8.95 19.41 9.73
N GLU A 52 -8.58 20.64 10.10
CA GLU A 52 -7.92 20.92 11.38
C GLU A 52 -8.77 20.46 12.58
N GLY A 53 -8.13 19.85 13.58
CA GLY A 53 -8.79 19.31 14.77
C GLY A 53 -9.66 18.06 14.54
N ARG A 54 -9.83 17.59 13.30
CA ARG A 54 -10.75 16.48 12.95
C ARG A 54 -10.07 15.24 12.37
N VAL A 55 -8.74 15.23 12.26
CA VAL A 55 -7.97 14.11 11.70
C VAL A 55 -7.53 13.16 12.81
N HIS A 56 -7.89 11.89 12.67
CA HIS A 56 -7.50 10.81 13.58
C HIS A 56 -6.72 9.75 12.82
N VAL A 57 -5.62 9.27 13.39
CA VAL A 57 -4.86 8.16 12.81
C VAL A 57 -5.35 6.84 13.40
N ILE A 58 -5.97 6.00 12.57
CA ILE A 58 -6.41 4.65 12.94
C ILE A 58 -5.86 3.70 11.86
N PRO A 59 -4.78 2.96 12.14
CA PRO A 59 -4.22 2.00 11.20
C PRO A 59 -5.22 0.88 10.87
N ASP A 60 -5.08 0.29 9.69
CA ASP A 60 -5.86 -0.88 9.33
C ASP A 60 -5.58 -2.04 10.30
N GLY A 61 -6.65 -2.70 10.74
CA GLY A 61 -6.56 -3.88 11.59
C GLY A 61 -6.29 -5.15 10.78
N VAL A 62 -5.70 -6.15 11.44
CA VAL A 62 -5.64 -7.53 10.96
C VAL A 62 -6.45 -8.41 11.91
N ASN A 63 -7.22 -9.37 11.36
CA ASN A 63 -7.88 -10.37 12.18
C ASN A 63 -6.86 -11.47 12.55
N PRO A 64 -6.42 -11.59 13.81
CA PRO A 64 -5.40 -12.56 14.21
C PRO A 64 -5.87 -14.01 14.05
N ASP A 65 -7.18 -14.28 14.17
CA ASP A 65 -7.73 -15.63 14.05
C ASP A 65 -7.55 -16.20 12.64
N ARG A 66 -7.35 -15.33 11.64
CA ARG A 66 -7.05 -15.73 10.25
C ARG A 66 -5.57 -15.98 9.99
N PHE A 67 -4.69 -15.56 10.90
CA PHE A 67 -3.23 -15.66 10.75
C PHE A 67 -2.59 -16.18 12.05
N PRO A 68 -2.97 -17.39 12.51
CA PRO A 68 -2.37 -17.96 13.70
C PRO A 68 -0.90 -18.35 13.45
N PRO A 69 -0.03 -18.35 14.47
CA PRO A 69 1.41 -18.64 14.32
C PRO A 69 1.73 -20.03 13.76
N ASP A 70 0.83 -20.99 13.97
CA ASP A 70 0.90 -22.40 13.56
C ASP A 70 0.13 -22.68 12.27
N LEU A 71 -0.18 -21.64 11.48
CA LEU A 71 -0.82 -21.80 10.18
C LEU A 71 0.09 -22.58 9.20
N GLU A 72 -0.35 -23.78 8.85
CA GLU A 72 0.36 -24.60 7.85
C GLU A 72 0.31 -23.95 6.45
N PRO A 73 1.45 -23.84 5.75
CA PRO A 73 1.47 -23.28 4.40
C PRO A 73 0.67 -24.13 3.41
N SER A 74 -0.24 -23.51 2.67
CA SER A 74 -0.99 -24.17 1.59
C SER A 74 -0.11 -24.50 0.37
N CYS A 75 1.05 -23.85 0.24
CA CYS A 75 2.01 -24.06 -0.84
C CYS A 75 3.44 -24.18 -0.27
N PRO A 76 3.76 -25.29 0.42
CA PRO A 76 5.06 -25.47 1.05
C PRO A 76 6.18 -25.47 0.01
N GLY A 77 7.34 -24.93 0.40
CA GLY A 77 8.55 -25.03 -0.42
C GLY A 77 9.15 -26.43 -0.39
N PRO A 78 10.00 -26.81 -1.35
CA PRO A 78 10.78 -28.04 -1.27
C PRO A 78 11.61 -28.11 0.03
N PRO A 79 11.94 -29.32 0.53
CA PRO A 79 12.80 -29.47 1.71
C PRO A 79 14.11 -28.70 1.57
N GLY A 80 14.51 -28.01 2.64
CA GLY A 80 15.75 -27.22 2.67
C GLY A 80 15.69 -25.89 1.92
N THR A 81 14.52 -25.47 1.42
CA THR A 81 14.37 -24.17 0.74
C THR A 81 13.84 -23.07 1.66
N SER A 82 14.41 -21.87 1.52
CA SER A 82 13.91 -20.65 2.15
C SER A 82 12.95 -19.92 1.21
N THR A 83 11.69 -19.76 1.59
CA THR A 83 10.69 -19.08 0.75
C THR A 83 10.56 -17.60 1.13
N LEU A 84 10.75 -16.72 0.15
CA LEU A 84 10.38 -15.31 0.22
C LEU A 84 9.01 -15.14 -0.45
N GLY A 85 8.01 -14.69 0.30
CA GLY A 85 6.64 -14.50 -0.20
C GLY A 85 6.32 -13.04 -0.50
N PHE A 86 5.62 -12.80 -1.61
CA PHE A 86 4.93 -11.55 -1.91
C PHE A 86 3.43 -11.72 -1.65
N VAL A 87 2.82 -10.75 -0.96
CA VAL A 87 1.37 -10.72 -0.73
C VAL A 87 0.83 -9.38 -1.19
N GLY A 88 -0.01 -9.40 -2.22
CA GLY A 88 -0.65 -8.21 -2.75
C GLY A 88 -1.12 -8.37 -4.19
N SER A 89 -1.77 -7.34 -4.72
CA SER A 89 -2.11 -7.29 -6.13
C SER A 89 -0.89 -6.98 -7.01
N LEU A 90 -0.83 -7.53 -8.22
CA LEU A 90 0.25 -7.30 -9.19
C LEU A 90 0.11 -5.93 -9.89
N LYS A 91 0.16 -4.84 -9.12
CA LYS A 91 0.09 -3.46 -9.65
C LYS A 91 1.47 -2.82 -9.70
N PRO A 92 1.76 -1.94 -10.69
CA PRO A 92 3.11 -1.39 -10.90
C PRO A 92 3.73 -0.71 -9.69
N TRP A 93 2.92 -0.08 -8.85
CA TRP A 93 3.38 0.63 -7.65
C TRP A 93 3.73 -0.29 -6.47
N HIS A 94 3.47 -1.60 -6.55
CA HIS A 94 3.89 -2.56 -5.52
C HIS A 94 5.35 -3.02 -5.67
N GLY A 95 6.08 -2.52 -6.68
CA GLY A 95 7.53 -2.70 -6.75
C GLY A 95 8.01 -4.10 -7.13
N LEU A 96 7.16 -4.92 -7.76
CA LEU A 96 7.52 -6.27 -8.22
C LEU A 96 8.84 -6.34 -9.03
N PRO A 97 9.13 -5.41 -9.97
CA PRO A 97 10.39 -5.44 -10.69
C PRO A 97 11.60 -5.34 -9.75
N ILE A 98 11.50 -4.54 -8.69
CA ILE A 98 12.55 -4.40 -7.67
C ILE A 98 12.69 -5.69 -6.87
N LEU A 99 11.56 -6.30 -6.48
CA LEU A 99 11.56 -7.58 -5.76
C LEU A 99 12.26 -8.69 -6.56
N VAL A 100 11.93 -8.82 -7.84
CA VAL A 100 12.54 -9.85 -8.72
C VAL A 100 14.04 -9.61 -8.88
N GLN A 101 14.46 -8.36 -9.09
CA GLN A 101 15.89 -8.01 -9.19
C GLN A 101 16.64 -8.29 -7.88
N ALA A 102 16.06 -7.94 -6.74
CA ALA A 102 16.64 -8.23 -5.43
C ALA A 102 16.70 -9.74 -5.15
N PHE A 103 15.66 -10.48 -5.56
CA PHE A 103 15.63 -11.93 -5.41
C PHE A 103 16.68 -12.62 -6.27
N ASP A 104 16.92 -12.17 -7.50
CA ASP A 104 18.00 -12.71 -8.33
C ASP A 104 19.38 -12.54 -7.65
N MET A 105 19.64 -11.39 -7.02
CA MET A 105 20.86 -11.18 -6.24
C MET A 105 20.94 -12.11 -5.01
N LEU A 106 19.81 -12.31 -4.32
CA LEU A 106 19.73 -13.21 -3.17
C LEU A 106 19.97 -14.66 -3.59
N HIS A 107 19.32 -15.11 -4.67
CA HIS A 107 19.35 -16.49 -5.14
C HIS A 107 20.74 -16.91 -5.59
N ARG A 108 21.51 -16.01 -6.21
CA ARG A 108 22.91 -16.23 -6.54
C ARG A 108 23.81 -16.51 -5.33
N ARG A 109 23.47 -15.98 -4.15
CA ARG A 109 24.20 -16.21 -2.89
C ARG A 109 23.62 -17.37 -2.07
N HIS A 110 22.33 -17.62 -2.23
CA HIS A 110 21.58 -18.67 -1.53
C HIS A 110 20.74 -19.47 -2.54
N PRO A 111 21.34 -20.46 -3.23
CA PRO A 111 20.65 -21.22 -4.28
C PRO A 111 19.41 -21.98 -3.78
N ASN A 112 19.37 -22.32 -2.50
CA ASN A 112 18.21 -22.93 -1.86
C ASN A 112 17.17 -21.88 -1.42
N SER A 113 16.88 -20.91 -2.28
CA SER A 113 15.86 -19.88 -2.05
C SER A 113 14.77 -19.94 -3.12
N ARG A 114 13.53 -19.65 -2.72
CA ARG A 114 12.33 -19.68 -3.56
C ARG A 114 11.59 -18.35 -3.43
N LEU A 115 11.15 -17.78 -4.55
CA LEU A 115 10.23 -16.65 -4.57
C LEU A 115 8.81 -17.15 -4.85
N LEU A 116 7.86 -16.77 -4.00
CA LEU A 116 6.43 -17.05 -4.17
C LEU A 116 5.69 -15.72 -4.37
N ILE A 117 4.99 -15.57 -5.50
CA ILE A 117 4.22 -14.37 -5.89
C ILE A 117 2.76 -14.76 -6.11
#